data_AF-A0A1I3MTF7-F1
#
_entry.id   AF-A0A1I3MTF7-F1
#
_cell.length_a   1.000
_cell.length_b   1.000
_cell.length_c   1.000
_cell.angle_alpha   90.00
_cell.angle_beta   90.00
_cell.angle_gamma   90.00
#
_symmetry.space_group_name_H-M   'P 1'
#
loop_
_entity.id
_entity.type
_entity.pdbx_description
1 polymer ?
#
loop_
_entity_poly.entity_id
_entity_poly.type
_entity_poly.pdbx_seq_one_letter_code
_entity_poly.pdbx_strand_id
1 'polypeptide(L)'
;MSILEKHIDFVKNQIAYHQRQSEKLGKKNDSRSDRTCSNHKKVLEDLVDLAEFLESIPKDLSSLDKKSKAVSSSLHILPSDLEGLPQELLDELNISDSDKQELEIIKSLENAGGVLTIDKLMIQLYRDTGAIHNRKQLAAKLYRMTSKGLLRSNQDKRGAFEIADSLQPENQNEW
;
A
#
# COMPACT_ATOMS: atom_id res chain seq x y z
N MET A 1 -13.43 16.05 -9.99
CA MET A 1 -13.15 15.14 -11.11
C MET A 1 -12.29 14.00 -10.59
N SER A 2 -12.82 12.79 -10.63
CA SER A 2 -12.07 11.58 -10.32
C SER A 2 -10.89 11.45 -11.30
N ILE A 3 -9.79 10.82 -10.85
CA ILE A 3 -8.64 10.52 -11.72
C ILE A 3 -9.10 9.71 -12.93
N LEU A 4 -10.05 8.80 -12.74
CA LEU A 4 -10.66 7.98 -13.78
C LEU A 4 -11.37 8.84 -14.85
N GLU A 5 -12.14 9.84 -14.44
CA GLU A 5 -12.84 10.75 -15.37
C GLU A 5 -11.85 11.51 -16.28
N LYS A 6 -10.75 12.00 -15.72
CA LYS A 6 -9.70 12.67 -16.50
C LYS A 6 -9.07 11.74 -17.55
N HIS A 7 -8.92 10.46 -17.23
CA HIS A 7 -8.33 9.48 -18.13
C HIS A 7 -9.32 9.04 -19.22
N ILE A 8 -10.61 8.90 -18.89
CA ILE A 8 -11.68 8.66 -19.87
C ILE A 8 -11.73 9.82 -20.88
N ASP A 9 -11.70 11.06 -20.41
CA ASP A 9 -11.70 12.24 -21.28
C ASP A 9 -10.45 12.28 -22.18
N PHE A 10 -9.28 11.91 -21.65
CA PHE A 10 -8.05 11.80 -22.43
C PHE A 10 -8.17 10.75 -23.55
N VAL A 11 -8.66 9.55 -23.23
CA VAL A 11 -8.83 8.46 -24.20
C VAL A 11 -9.81 8.88 -25.31
N LYS A 12 -10.95 9.50 -24.97
CA LYS A 12 -11.90 10.02 -25.96
C LYS A 12 -11.30 11.06 -26.90
N ASN A 13 -10.46 11.94 -26.37
CA ASN A 13 -9.73 12.92 -27.18
C ASN A 13 -8.73 12.24 -28.14
N GLN A 14 -8.06 11.17 -27.71
CA GLN A 14 -7.17 10.38 -28.58
C GLN A 14 -7.94 9.65 -29.68
N ILE A 15 -9.12 9.06 -29.38
CA ILE A 15 -10.00 8.45 -30.38
C ILE A 15 -10.35 9.48 -31.47
N ALA A 16 -10.81 10.67 -31.07
CA ALA A 16 -11.17 11.73 -32.01
C ALA A 16 -9.99 12.20 -32.87
N TYR A 17 -8.78 12.24 -32.30
CA TYR A 17 -7.57 12.57 -33.04
C TYR A 17 -7.23 11.51 -34.09
N HIS A 18 -7.17 10.23 -33.70
CA HIS A 18 -6.85 9.12 -34.61
C HIS A 18 -7.89 8.95 -35.71
N GLN A 19 -9.16 9.20 -35.41
CA GLN A 19 -10.24 9.21 -36.40
C GLN A 19 -10.00 10.26 -37.48
N ARG A 20 -9.76 11.52 -37.09
CA ARG A 20 -9.47 12.62 -38.02
C ARG A 20 -8.21 12.37 -38.86
N GLN A 21 -7.16 11.78 -38.27
CA GLN A 21 -5.93 11.46 -39.01
C GLN A 21 -6.17 10.35 -40.03
N SER A 22 -6.91 9.29 -39.69
CA SER A 22 -7.23 8.21 -40.62
C SER A 22 -8.06 8.69 -41.81
N GLU A 23 -9.05 9.56 -41.59
CA GLU A 23 -9.88 10.15 -42.65
C GLU A 23 -9.07 11.08 -43.56
N LYS A 24 -8.17 11.88 -43.00
CA LYS A 24 -7.32 12.82 -43.75
C LYS A 24 -6.31 12.07 -44.62
N LEU A 25 -5.74 10.97 -44.11
CA LEU A 25 -4.77 10.15 -44.83
C LEU A 25 -5.43 9.23 -45.86
N GLY A 26 -6.63 8.72 -45.58
CA GLY A 26 -7.41 7.92 -46.52
C GLY A 26 -7.89 8.70 -47.76
N LYS A 27 -7.93 10.04 -47.69
CA LYS A 27 -8.21 10.91 -48.85
C LYS A 27 -7.00 11.13 -49.77
N LYS A 28 -5.80 10.70 -49.37
CA LYS A 28 -4.57 10.85 -50.17
C LYS A 28 -4.22 9.50 -50.81
N ASN A 29 -4.30 9.43 -52.14
CA ASN A 29 -3.89 8.26 -52.94
C ASN A 29 -2.35 8.16 -53.04
N ASP A 30 -1.67 7.89 -51.93
CA ASP A 30 -0.25 7.55 -51.91
C ASP A 30 -0.03 6.34 -51.00
N SER A 31 0.65 5.32 -51.54
CA SER A 31 1.09 4.10 -50.86
C SER A 31 1.70 4.30 -49.46
N ARG A 32 2.42 5.40 -49.21
CA ARG A 32 2.94 5.73 -47.87
C ARG A 32 1.86 6.23 -46.91
N SER A 33 0.85 6.91 -47.44
CA SER A 33 -0.34 7.37 -46.69
C SER A 33 -1.18 6.20 -46.21
N ASP A 34 -1.27 5.12 -47.01
CA ASP A 34 -2.06 3.94 -46.71
C ASP A 34 -1.57 3.18 -45.48
N ARG A 35 -0.25 2.99 -45.35
CA ARG A 35 0.34 2.31 -44.18
C ARG A 35 0.11 3.10 -42.89
N THR A 36 0.30 4.42 -42.95
CA THR A 36 0.08 5.30 -41.80
C THR A 36 -1.41 5.37 -41.43
N CYS A 37 -2.30 5.41 -42.42
CA CYS A 37 -3.75 5.33 -42.22
C CYS A 37 -4.15 4.02 -41.54
N SER A 38 -3.60 2.89 -41.98
CA SER A 38 -3.84 1.58 -41.37
C SER A 38 -3.40 1.55 -39.90
N ASN A 39 -2.25 2.13 -39.57
CA ASN A 39 -1.81 2.24 -38.17
C ASN A 39 -2.75 3.10 -37.32
N HIS A 40 -3.24 4.24 -37.85
CA HIS A 40 -4.21 5.07 -37.12
C HIS A 40 -5.55 4.34 -36.89
N LYS A 41 -5.99 3.49 -37.83
CA LYS A 41 -7.19 2.67 -37.67
C LYS A 41 -7.03 1.61 -36.58
N LYS A 42 -5.89 0.91 -36.54
CA LYS A 42 -5.61 -0.08 -35.49
C LYS A 42 -5.60 0.55 -34.10
N VAL A 43 -4.90 1.67 -33.94
CA VAL A 43 -4.87 2.40 -32.67
C VAL A 43 -6.26 2.90 -32.28
N LEU A 44 -7.11 3.23 -33.25
CA LEU A 44 -8.49 3.62 -32.98
C LEU A 44 -9.31 2.44 -32.43
N GLU A 45 -9.17 1.24 -33.01
CA GLU A 45 -9.80 0.02 -32.50
C GLU A 45 -9.36 -0.24 -31.05
N ASP A 46 -8.05 -0.24 -30.80
CA ASP A 46 -7.50 -0.46 -29.44
C ASP A 46 -8.00 0.58 -28.41
N LEU A 47 -8.12 1.85 -28.82
CA LEU A 47 -8.57 2.92 -27.93
C LEU A 47 -10.08 2.88 -27.68
N VAL A 48 -10.87 2.41 -28.64
CA VAL A 48 -12.32 2.22 -28.47
C VAL A 48 -12.58 1.11 -27.45
N ASP A 49 -11.90 -0.02 -27.60
CA ASP A 49 -11.98 -1.14 -26.66
C ASP A 49 -11.55 -0.70 -25.24
N LEU A 50 -10.47 0.09 -25.15
CA LEU A 50 -10.02 0.66 -23.88
C LEU A 50 -11.05 1.62 -23.27
N ALA A 51 -11.71 2.46 -24.08
CA ALA A 51 -12.74 3.37 -23.59
C ALA A 51 -13.96 2.61 -23.06
N GLU A 52 -14.41 1.58 -23.76
CA GLU A 52 -15.51 0.71 -23.33
C GLU A 52 -15.15 -0.01 -22.02
N PHE A 53 -13.93 -0.54 -21.93
CA PHE A 53 -13.42 -1.13 -20.69
C PHE A 53 -13.44 -0.12 -19.53
N LEU A 54 -12.90 1.08 -19.72
CA LEU A 54 -12.85 2.11 -18.68
C LEU A 54 -14.25 2.59 -18.25
N GLU A 55 -15.22 2.60 -19.17
CA GLU A 55 -16.62 2.94 -18.86
C GLU A 55 -17.36 1.79 -18.16
N SER A 56 -16.95 0.53 -18.38
CA SER A 56 -17.47 -0.64 -17.67
C SER A 56 -17.00 -0.72 -16.22
N ILE A 57 -15.92 -0.01 -15.87
CA ILE A 57 -15.41 0.05 -14.49
C ILE A 57 -16.42 0.85 -13.65
N PRO A 58 -16.98 0.25 -12.58
CA PRO A 58 -17.89 0.96 -11.68
C PRO A 58 -17.18 2.18 -11.07
N LYS A 59 -17.84 3.35 -11.15
CA LYS A 59 -17.30 4.64 -10.67
C LYS A 59 -16.92 4.64 -9.18
N ASP A 60 -17.51 3.73 -8.40
CA ASP A 60 -17.19 3.51 -6.97
C ASP A 60 -16.18 2.37 -6.78
N LEU A 61 -14.94 2.58 -7.25
CA LEU A 61 -13.80 1.72 -6.85
C LEU A 61 -13.51 1.82 -5.34
N SER A 62 -13.97 2.89 -4.68
CA SER A 62 -14.00 3.05 -3.22
C SER A 62 -14.79 1.96 -2.49
N SER A 63 -15.63 1.20 -3.21
CA SER A 63 -16.36 0.05 -2.66
C SER A 63 -15.64 -1.29 -2.85
N LEU A 64 -14.64 -1.38 -3.74
CA LEU A 64 -13.85 -2.60 -4.00
C LEU A 64 -12.71 -2.81 -2.99
N ASP A 65 -12.24 -1.75 -2.33
CA ASP A 65 -11.35 -1.83 -1.16
C ASP A 65 -12.06 -2.33 0.11
N LYS A 66 -13.38 -2.55 0.06
CA LYS A 66 -14.13 -3.26 1.12
C LYS A 66 -14.05 -4.78 0.96
N LYS A 67 -13.03 -5.33 0.29
CA LYS A 67 -12.54 -6.65 0.71
C LYS A 67 -12.01 -6.44 2.11
N SER A 68 -12.76 -6.90 3.11
CA SER A 68 -12.38 -6.87 4.52
C SER A 68 -10.88 -7.12 4.64
N LYS A 69 -10.10 -6.14 5.12
CA LYS A 69 -8.72 -6.42 5.56
C LYS A 69 -8.86 -7.61 6.52
N ALA A 70 -8.32 -8.76 6.11
CA ALA A 70 -8.32 -9.92 6.97
C ALA A 70 -7.50 -9.54 8.20
N VAL A 71 -8.01 -9.87 9.38
CA VAL A 71 -7.23 -9.73 10.62
C VAL A 71 -5.94 -10.52 10.44
N SER A 72 -4.85 -9.99 10.98
CA SER A 72 -3.57 -10.67 10.93
C SER A 72 -3.68 -12.11 11.46
N SER A 73 -2.89 -13.03 10.91
CA SER A 73 -2.86 -14.44 11.36
C SER A 73 -2.26 -14.62 12.76
N SER A 74 -1.79 -13.53 13.36
CA SER A 74 -1.20 -13.47 14.69
C SER A 74 -2.27 -13.63 15.77
N LEU A 75 -1.91 -14.34 16.85
CA LEU A 75 -2.73 -14.38 18.07
C LEU A 75 -2.65 -13.05 18.87
N HIS A 76 -1.73 -12.17 18.49
CA HIS A 76 -1.54 -10.85 19.08
C HIS A 76 -2.05 -9.76 18.13
N ILE A 77 -2.73 -8.77 18.71
CA ILE A 77 -3.21 -7.58 18.00
C ILE A 77 -2.02 -6.80 17.46
N LEU A 78 -2.01 -6.53 16.16
CA LEU A 78 -1.02 -5.66 15.51
C LEU A 78 -1.56 -4.24 15.30
N PRO A 79 -0.68 -3.25 15.09
CA PRO A 79 -1.12 -1.88 14.78
C PRO A 79 -2.05 -1.82 13.57
N SER A 80 -1.80 -2.65 12.56
CA SER A 80 -2.60 -2.76 11.33
C SER A 80 -4.02 -3.30 11.56
N ASP A 81 -4.23 -4.12 12.58
CA ASP A 81 -5.55 -4.66 12.93
C ASP A 81 -6.47 -3.60 13.55
N LEU A 82 -5.89 -2.54 14.10
CA LEU A 82 -6.61 -1.45 14.77
C LEU A 82 -6.94 -0.28 13.83
N GLU A 83 -6.36 -0.25 12.64
CA GLU A 83 -6.55 0.86 11.70
C GLU A 83 -7.99 0.91 11.15
N GLY A 84 -8.64 2.06 11.36
CA GLY A 84 -9.99 2.29 10.83
C GLY A 84 -11.12 1.61 11.61
N LEU A 85 -10.81 1.04 12.78
CA LEU A 85 -11.84 0.52 13.69
C LEU A 85 -12.60 1.68 14.36
N PRO A 86 -13.92 1.54 14.58
CA PRO A 86 -14.69 2.51 15.34
C PRO A 86 -14.24 2.54 16.79
N GLN A 87 -14.27 3.73 17.42
CA GLN A 87 -13.85 3.91 18.81
C GLN A 87 -14.58 2.99 19.78
N GLU A 88 -15.88 2.77 19.56
CA GLU A 88 -16.71 1.86 20.36
C GLU A 88 -16.14 0.44 20.42
N LEU A 89 -15.56 -0.05 19.31
CA LEU A 89 -14.94 -1.36 19.27
C LEU A 89 -13.56 -1.36 19.95
N LEU A 90 -12.78 -0.29 19.78
CA LEU A 90 -11.48 -0.15 20.44
C LEU A 90 -11.61 -0.17 21.97
N ASP A 91 -12.67 0.45 22.48
CA ASP A 91 -12.95 0.49 23.92
C ASP A 91 -13.32 -0.90 24.48
N GLU A 92 -13.98 -1.75 23.67
CA GLU A 92 -14.31 -3.14 24.02
C GLU A 92 -13.11 -4.10 23.98
N LEU A 93 -12.05 -3.77 23.23
CA LEU A 93 -10.85 -4.63 23.11
C LEU A 93 -10.00 -4.71 24.39
N ASN A 94 -10.34 -3.96 25.44
CA ASN A 94 -9.67 -3.95 26.75
C ASN A 94 -8.13 -3.94 26.65
N ILE A 95 -7.61 -3.11 25.73
CA ILE A 95 -6.18 -3.01 25.41
C ILE A 95 -5.44 -2.42 26.62
N SER A 96 -4.59 -3.23 27.25
CA SER A 96 -3.83 -2.78 28.43
C SER A 96 -2.77 -1.75 28.05
N ASP A 97 -2.30 -0.96 29.02
CA ASP A 97 -1.19 -0.01 28.79
C ASP A 97 0.10 -0.72 28.37
N SER A 98 0.26 -1.99 28.77
CA SER A 98 1.35 -2.82 28.26
C SER A 98 1.19 -3.07 26.76
N ASP A 99 -0.01 -3.41 26.30
CA ASP A 99 -0.24 -3.71 24.88
C ASP A 99 -0.10 -2.45 24.02
N LYS A 100 -0.55 -1.30 24.50
CA LYS A 100 -0.31 0.00 23.85
C LYS A 100 1.17 0.26 23.60
N GLN A 101 2.03 -0.01 24.59
CA GLN A 101 3.48 0.11 24.41
C GLN A 101 4.05 -0.90 23.42
N GLU A 102 3.49 -2.12 23.33
CA GLU A 102 3.92 -3.11 22.32
C GLU A 102 3.58 -2.61 20.92
N LEU A 103 2.37 -2.09 20.73
CA LEU A 103 1.89 -1.50 19.48
C LEU A 103 2.75 -0.29 19.06
N GLU A 104 3.08 0.59 20.00
CA GLU A 104 3.98 1.74 19.75
C GLU A 104 5.37 1.29 19.30
N ILE A 105 5.95 0.27 19.96
CA ILE A 105 7.27 -0.26 19.58
C ILE A 105 7.23 -0.84 18.16
N ILE A 106 6.20 -1.61 17.82
CA ILE A 106 6.04 -2.19 16.48
C ILE A 106 5.92 -1.08 15.45
N LYS A 107 5.03 -0.10 15.69
CA LYS A 107 4.83 1.04 14.79
C LYS A 107 6.10 1.86 14.59
N SER A 108 6.87 2.12 15.64
CA SER A 108 8.16 2.81 15.53
C SER A 108 9.19 2.00 14.75
N LEU A 109 9.19 0.67 14.86
CA LEU A 109 10.05 -0.19 14.04
C LEU A 109 9.63 -0.14 12.56
N GLU A 110 8.34 -0.26 12.26
CA GLU A 110 7.79 -0.17 10.90
C GLU A 110 8.17 1.17 10.24
N ASN A 111 7.93 2.28 10.95
CA ASN A 111 8.26 3.63 10.49
C ASN A 111 9.76 3.82 10.18
N ALA A 112 10.63 3.09 10.87
CA ALA A 112 12.08 3.19 10.72
C ALA A 112 12.68 2.15 9.75
N GLY A 113 11.85 1.38 9.04
CA GLY A 113 12.30 0.38 8.06
C GLY A 113 12.55 -1.01 8.65
N GLY A 114 11.91 -1.35 9.77
CA GLY A 114 11.79 -2.72 10.28
C GLY A 114 12.91 -3.20 11.21
N VAL A 115 14.04 -2.50 11.29
CA VAL A 115 15.18 -2.91 12.15
C VAL A 115 15.79 -1.73 12.89
N LEU A 116 15.83 -1.78 14.23
CA LEU A 116 16.44 -0.74 15.06
C LEU A 116 17.24 -1.30 16.24
N THR A 117 18.29 -0.60 16.63
CA THR A 117 18.95 -0.80 17.93
C THR A 117 18.12 -0.17 19.05
N ILE A 118 18.30 -0.62 20.30
CA ILE A 118 17.60 -0.05 21.48
C ILE A 118 17.73 1.47 21.53
N ASP A 119 18.94 2.00 21.30
CA ASP A 119 19.21 3.45 21.33
C ASP A 119 18.41 4.21 20.27
N LYS A 120 18.39 3.70 19.04
CA LYS A 120 17.64 4.30 17.95
C LYS A 120 16.14 4.16 18.16
N LEU A 121 15.69 3.05 18.73
CA LEU A 121 14.28 2.86 19.07
C LEU A 121 13.84 3.85 20.15
N MET A 122 14.65 4.12 21.17
CA MET A 122 14.33 5.16 22.17
C MET A 122 14.18 6.54 21.52
N ILE A 123 15.07 6.87 20.57
CA ILE A 123 14.98 8.13 19.82
C ILE A 123 13.71 8.14 18.95
N GLN A 124 13.39 7.03 18.28
CA GLN A 124 12.21 6.94 17.42
C GLN A 124 10.92 7.03 18.21
N LEU A 125 10.79 6.31 19.33
CA LEU A 125 9.65 6.40 20.24
C LEU A 125 9.45 7.83 20.73
N TYR A 126 10.53 8.54 21.09
CA TYR A 126 10.44 9.94 21.48
C TYR A 126 9.96 10.84 20.33
N ARG A 127 10.39 10.58 19.08
CA ARG A 127 9.91 11.32 17.90
C ARG A 127 8.44 11.06 17.60
N ASP A 128 7.98 9.83 17.81
CA ASP A 128 6.62 9.40 17.49
C ASP A 128 5.61 9.82 18.56
N THR A 129 5.96 9.71 19.85
CA THR A 129 5.02 9.93 20.97
C THR A 129 5.39 11.11 21.89
N GLY A 130 6.62 11.61 21.81
CA GLY A 130 7.15 12.61 22.74
C GLY A 130 7.53 12.05 24.12
N ALA A 131 7.35 10.76 24.38
CA ALA A 131 7.59 10.15 25.68
C ALA A 131 9.02 9.61 25.84
N ILE A 132 9.63 9.87 27.00
CA ILE A 132 10.96 9.36 27.35
C ILE A 132 10.81 8.02 28.07
N HIS A 133 11.26 6.96 27.40
CA HIS A 133 11.21 5.60 27.92
C HIS A 133 12.47 5.25 28.73
N ASN A 134 12.33 4.52 29.83
CA ASN A 134 13.49 4.03 30.58
C ASN A 134 14.16 2.86 29.84
N ARG A 135 15.47 2.95 29.61
CA ARG A 135 16.25 1.92 28.89
C ARG A 135 16.06 0.50 29.45
N LYS A 136 16.11 0.32 30.77
CA LYS A 136 16.01 -1.02 31.40
C LYS A 136 14.63 -1.62 31.20
N GLN A 137 13.59 -0.80 31.36
CA GLN A 137 12.20 -1.22 31.15
C GLN A 137 11.95 -1.57 29.68
N LEU A 138 12.44 -0.74 28.76
CA LEU A 138 12.33 -0.99 27.32
C LEU A 138 13.07 -2.27 26.93
N ALA A 139 14.30 -2.48 27.42
CA ALA A 139 15.05 -3.71 27.15
C ALA A 139 14.33 -4.97 27.66
N ALA A 140 13.78 -4.93 28.88
CA ALA A 140 12.98 -6.03 29.42
C ALA A 140 11.69 -6.28 28.62
N LYS A 141 11.08 -5.21 28.09
CA LYS A 141 9.90 -5.28 27.23
C LYS A 141 10.23 -5.92 25.88
N LEU A 142 11.28 -5.46 25.21
CA LEU A 142 11.76 -6.02 23.96
C LEU A 142 12.06 -7.52 24.08
N TYR A 143 12.72 -7.93 25.17
CA TYR A 143 12.97 -9.34 25.44
C TYR A 143 11.68 -10.17 25.57
N ARG A 144 10.66 -9.65 26.27
CA ARG A 144 9.34 -10.31 26.37
C ARG A 144 8.64 -10.37 25.02
N MET A 145 8.71 -9.31 24.21
CA MET A 145 8.16 -9.30 22.85
C MET A 145 8.87 -10.31 21.94
N THR A 146 10.19 -10.49 22.10
CA THR A 146 10.93 -11.55 21.41
C THR A 146 10.48 -12.94 21.86
N SER A 147 10.24 -13.14 23.16
CA SER A 147 9.74 -14.41 23.69
C SER A 147 8.31 -14.73 23.22
N LYS A 148 7.49 -13.70 22.99
CA LYS A 148 6.15 -13.82 22.38
C LYS A 148 6.18 -14.09 20.87
N GLY A 149 7.35 -13.98 20.23
CA GLY A 149 7.48 -14.13 18.78
C GLY A 149 7.06 -12.90 17.98
N LEU A 150 6.87 -11.73 18.63
CA LEU A 150 6.56 -10.47 17.93
C LEU A 150 7.80 -9.85 17.28
N LEU A 151 8.95 -9.99 17.96
CA LEU A 151 10.22 -9.45 17.52
C LEU A 151 11.25 -10.58 17.41
N ARG A 152 12.30 -10.34 16.62
CA ARG A 152 13.51 -11.16 16.62
C ARG A 152 14.71 -10.30 16.94
N SER A 153 15.69 -10.90 17.60
CA SER A 153 17.01 -10.27 17.75
C SER A 153 17.80 -10.54 16.48
N ASN A 154 18.24 -9.49 15.80
CA ASN A 154 19.02 -9.63 14.59
C ASN A 154 20.41 -10.21 14.91
N GLN A 155 20.79 -11.30 14.22
CA GLN A 155 22.05 -12.02 14.50
C GLN A 155 23.29 -11.23 14.04
N ASP A 156 23.17 -10.44 12.98
CA ASP A 156 24.27 -9.69 12.37
C ASP A 156 24.61 -8.41 13.16
N LYS A 157 23.63 -7.87 13.90
CA LYS A 157 23.78 -6.62 14.66
C LYS A 157 23.35 -6.81 16.12
N ARG A 158 24.34 -7.01 16.99
CA ARG A 158 24.13 -7.14 18.43
C ARG A 158 23.31 -5.97 18.98
N GLY A 159 22.17 -6.28 19.60
CA GLY A 159 21.27 -5.30 20.21
C GLY A 159 20.33 -4.60 19.23
N ALA A 160 20.24 -5.08 17.99
CA ALA A 160 19.18 -4.72 17.05
C ALA A 160 18.01 -5.69 17.13
N PHE A 161 16.82 -5.13 16.99
CA PHE A 161 15.54 -5.84 17.01
C PHE A 161 14.83 -5.59 15.69
N GLU A 162 14.18 -6.63 15.20
CA GLU A 162 13.42 -6.64 13.96
C GLU A 162 12.04 -7.25 14.18
N ILE A 163 11.07 -6.87 13.35
CA ILE A 163 9.73 -7.46 13.36
C ILE A 163 9.85 -8.91 12.88
N ALA A 164 9.21 -9.85 13.56
CA ALA A 164 9.26 -11.25 13.17
C ALA A 164 8.62 -11.46 11.78
N ASP A 165 9.25 -12.27 10.92
CA ASP A 165 8.77 -12.57 9.56
C ASP A 165 7.32 -13.10 9.52
N SER A 166 6.87 -13.76 10.58
CA SER A 166 5.49 -14.25 10.72
C SER A 166 4.43 -13.15 10.82
N LEU A 167 4.86 -11.89 10.98
CA LEU A 167 4.02 -10.70 11.07
C LEU A 167 4.20 -9.77 9.87
N GLN A 168 5.09 -10.09 8.94
CA GLN A 168 5.20 -9.33 7.71
C GLN A 168 4.01 -9.68 6.81
N PRO A 169 3.25 -8.70 6.29
CA PRO A 169 2.28 -8.98 5.25
C PRO A 169 3.05 -9.60 4.09
N GLU A 170 2.60 -10.77 3.63
CA GLU A 170 3.27 -11.55 2.60
C GLU A 170 3.83 -10.64 1.50
N ASN A 171 5.15 -10.73 1.28
CA ASN A 171 5.74 -10.32 0.02
C ASN A 171 5.15 -11.24 -1.06
N GLN A 172 3.95 -10.90 -1.55
CA GLN A 172 3.46 -11.34 -2.83
C GLN A 172 4.26 -10.60 -3.89
N ASN A 173 5.48 -11.07 -4.15
CA ASN A 173 6.19 -10.96 -5.42
C ASN A 173 7.49 -11.78 -5.34
N GLU A 174 7.84 -12.37 -6.49
CA GLU A 174 8.96 -13.28 -6.81
C GLU A 174 8.52 -14.76 -6.83
N TRP A 175 8.15 -15.41 -7.95
CA TRP A 175 8.22 -15.13 -9.40
C TRP A 175 7.02 -15.77 -10.11
#